data_AF-A0A0V0S846-F1
#
_entry.id   AF-A0A0V0S846-F1
#
_cell.length_a   1.000
_cell.length_b   1.000
_cell.length_c   1.000
_cell.angle_alpha   90.00
_cell.angle_beta   90.00
_cell.angle_gamma   90.00
#
_symmetry.space_group_name_H-M   'P 1'
#
loop_
_entity.id
_entity.type
_entity.pdbx_description
1 polymer ?
#
loop_
_entity_poly.entity_id
_entity_poly.type
_entity_poly.pdbx_seq_one_letter_code
_entity_poly.pdbx_strand_id
1 'polypeptide(L)'
;MLDYRVEMGVTLKDHLLTETDRKLYASNTIQNDSHFCSQEICEKIVLSLRRARFLTVIADETKDSSGAEQLCLCLRFVENSIVREEFIAYLEMIDLSGGGIAKMILEKIT
;
A
#
# COMPACT_ATOMS: atom_id res chain seq x y z
N MET A 1 14.20 -7.87 19.68
CA MET A 1 13.41 -7.14 18.65
C MET A 1 11.96 -7.63 18.56
N LEU A 2 11.68 -8.91 18.83
CA LEU A 2 10.30 -9.45 18.90
C LEU A 2 9.53 -8.96 20.14
N ASP A 3 10.17 -8.91 21.31
CA ASP A 3 9.50 -8.50 22.57
C ASP A 3 8.96 -7.06 22.53
N TYR A 4 9.70 -6.14 21.89
CA TYR A 4 9.29 -4.73 21.79
C TYR A 4 8.02 -4.54 20.93
N ARG A 5 7.79 -5.40 19.94
CA ARG A 5 6.57 -5.36 19.11
C ARG A 5 5.35 -5.88 19.87
N VAL A 6 5.55 -6.88 20.74
CA VAL A 6 4.49 -7.46 21.57
C VAL A 6 4.03 -6.45 22.62
N GLU A 7 4.94 -5.77 23.28
CA GLU A 7 4.64 -4.80 24.34
C GLU A 7 3.91 -3.54 23.81
N MET A 8 4.33 -3.03 22.66
CA MET A 8 3.64 -1.93 21.96
C MET A 8 2.27 -2.35 21.44
N GLY A 9 2.14 -3.59 20.95
CA GLY A 9 0.86 -4.13 20.47
C GLY A 9 -0.18 -4.26 21.59
N VAL A 10 0.23 -4.69 22.79
CA VAL A 10 -0.65 -4.79 23.96
C VAL A 10 -1.07 -3.41 24.44
N THR A 11 -0.12 -2.49 24.59
CA THR A 11 -0.39 -1.11 25.03
C THR A 11 -1.33 -0.38 24.07
N LEU A 12 -1.06 -0.48 22.76
CA LEU A 12 -1.92 0.12 21.73
C LEU A 12 -3.32 -0.52 21.71
N LYS A 13 -3.40 -1.85 21.82
CA LYS A 13 -4.66 -2.56 21.91
C LYS A 13 -5.48 -2.10 23.11
N ASP A 14 -4.85 -1.97 24.28
CA ASP A 14 -5.53 -1.52 25.48
C ASP A 14 -6.00 -0.07 25.33
N HIS A 15 -5.18 0.83 24.77
CA HIS A 15 -5.61 2.21 24.47
C HIS A 15 -6.79 2.27 23.48
N LEU A 16 -6.79 1.43 22.44
CA LEU A 16 -7.88 1.38 21.47
C LEU A 16 -9.17 0.78 22.03
N LEU A 17 -9.08 -0.13 23.02
CA LEU A 17 -10.23 -0.83 23.60
C LEU A 17 -10.78 -0.19 24.89
N THR A 18 -9.99 0.61 25.61
CA THR A 18 -10.39 1.26 26.88
C THR A 18 -10.99 2.64 26.72
N GLU A 19 -10.79 3.31 25.57
CA GLU A 19 -11.35 4.63 25.32
C GLU A 19 -12.71 4.56 24.62
N THR A 20 -13.66 5.39 25.06
CA THR A 20 -15.05 5.45 24.57
C THR A 20 -15.14 5.81 23.09
N ASP A 21 -15.48 4.83 22.23
CA ASP A 21 -16.07 4.85 20.86
C ASP A 21 -15.56 5.83 19.77
N ARG A 22 -14.82 6.89 20.11
CA ARG A 22 -14.48 8.02 19.22
C ARG A 22 -12.99 8.15 18.90
N LYS A 23 -12.13 7.30 19.46
CA LYS A 23 -10.67 7.29 19.16
C LYS A 23 -10.20 6.10 18.34
N LEU A 24 -11.05 5.10 18.11
CA LEU A 24 -10.82 4.20 17.00
C LEU A 24 -11.02 5.03 15.72
N TYR A 25 -9.92 5.40 15.06
CA TYR A 25 -9.86 6.03 13.74
C TYR A 25 -10.54 5.17 12.61
N ALA A 26 -11.44 4.27 12.99
CA ALA A 26 -12.22 3.36 12.18
C ALA A 26 -13.64 3.88 11.92
N SER A 27 -13.97 5.12 12.29
CA SER A 27 -15.23 5.72 11.88
C SER A 27 -15.28 5.86 10.36
N ASN A 28 -16.47 5.75 9.78
CA ASN A 28 -16.67 5.87 8.33
C ASN A 28 -16.09 7.17 7.77
N THR A 29 -16.21 8.30 8.48
CA THR A 29 -15.65 9.59 8.09
C THR A 29 -14.13 9.52 7.97
N ILE A 30 -13.45 9.02 9.02
CA ILE A 30 -11.98 8.97 9.04
C ILE A 30 -11.44 7.99 7.99
N GLN A 31 -12.12 6.85 7.81
CA GLN A 31 -11.76 5.87 6.78
C GLN A 31 -11.93 6.44 5.38
N ASN A 32 -13.02 7.17 5.11
CA ASN A 32 -13.25 7.81 3.82
C ASN A 32 -12.22 8.91 3.55
N ASP A 33 -11.88 9.74 4.54
CA ASP A 33 -10.86 10.78 4.41
C ASP A 33 -9.48 10.17 4.11
N SER A 34 -9.13 9.08 4.79
CA SER A 34 -7.89 8.34 4.56
C SER A 34 -7.86 7.74 3.15
N HIS A 35 -8.99 7.19 2.70
CA HIS A 35 -9.13 6.65 1.35
C HIS A 35 -8.95 7.75 0.29
N PHE A 36 -9.63 8.87 0.45
CA PHE A 36 -9.53 10.02 -0.47
C PHE A 36 -8.09 10.56 -0.52
N CYS A 37 -7.44 10.74 0.63
CA CYS A 37 -6.03 11.13 0.68
C CYS A 37 -5.12 10.15 -0.06
N SER A 38 -5.36 8.84 0.08
CA SER A 38 -4.57 7.82 -0.61
C SER A 38 -4.73 7.90 -2.13
N GLN A 39 -5.94 8.17 -2.62
CA GLN A 39 -6.23 8.35 -4.05
C GLN A 39 -5.50 9.57 -4.60
N GLU A 40 -5.60 10.71 -3.93
CA GLU A 40 -4.90 11.96 -4.29
C GLU A 40 -3.38 11.78 -4.36
N ILE A 41 -2.80 11.01 -3.44
CA ILE A 41 -1.36 10.70 -3.44
C ILE A 41 -1.01 9.81 -4.65
N CYS A 42 -1.80 8.77 -4.91
CA CYS A 42 -1.60 7.89 -6.05
C CYS A 42 -1.68 8.65 -7.38
N GLU A 43 -2.66 9.54 -7.54
CA GLU A 43 -2.79 10.38 -8.73
C GLU A 43 -1.57 11.27 -8.95
N LYS A 44 -1.04 11.88 -7.89
CA LYS A 44 0.20 12.69 -7.96
C LYS A 44 1.41 11.85 -8.37
N ILE A 45 1.51 10.61 -7.88
CA ILE A 45 2.55 9.66 -8.28
C ILE A 45 2.40 9.35 -9.78
N VAL A 46 1.20 9.00 -10.25
CA VAL A 46 0.92 8.72 -11.68
C VAL A 46 1.26 9.90 -12.58
N LEU A 47 0.91 11.13 -12.18
CA LEU A 47 1.29 12.33 -12.92
C LEU A 47 2.81 12.52 -13.00
N SER A 48 3.53 12.16 -11.95
CA SER A 48 5.00 12.23 -11.89
C SER A 48 5.64 11.17 -12.79
N LEU A 49 5.09 9.95 -12.76
CA LEU A 49 5.48 8.84 -13.64
C LEU A 49 5.32 9.17 -15.13
N ARG A 50 4.21 9.82 -15.51
CA ARG A 50 3.97 10.25 -16.90
C ARG A 50 5.03 11.22 -17.43
N ARG A 51 5.70 11.96 -16.54
CA ARG A 51 6.82 12.87 -16.88
C ARG A 51 8.19 12.20 -16.75
N ALA A 52 8.28 11.07 -16.06
CA ALA A 52 9.53 10.40 -15.79
C ALA A 52 10.08 9.76 -17.09
N ARG A 53 11.36 9.97 -17.35
CA ARG A 53 12.04 9.36 -18.51
C ARG A 53 12.37 7.88 -18.28
N PHE A 54 12.58 7.50 -17.02
CA PHE A 54 12.97 6.16 -16.63
C PHE A 54 12.04 5.66 -15.53
N LEU A 55 11.49 4.47 -15.73
CA LEU A 55 10.57 3.79 -14.82
C LEU A 55 10.94 2.31 -14.73
N THR A 56 10.77 1.75 -13.54
CA THR A 56 10.83 0.31 -13.29
C THR A 56 9.68 -0.07 -12.36
N VAL A 57 9.03 -1.18 -12.66
CA VAL A 57 8.04 -1.80 -11.79
C VAL A 57 8.75 -2.82 -10.92
N ILE A 58 8.54 -2.74 -9.61
CA ILE A 58 9.01 -3.71 -8.63
C ILE A 58 7.77 -4.43 -8.12
N ALA A 59 7.74 -5.74 -8.27
CA ALA A 59 6.63 -6.57 -7.84
C ALA A 59 7.19 -7.75 -7.05
N ASP A 60 6.69 -7.93 -5.83
CA ASP A 60 7.12 -9.00 -4.92
C ASP A 60 5.91 -9.83 -4.47
N GLU A 61 6.07 -11.15 -4.47
CA GLU A 61 5.03 -12.08 -4.03
C GLU A 61 5.13 -12.24 -2.51
N THR A 62 4.02 -11.95 -1.82
CA THR A 62 3.91 -12.05 -0.37
C THR A 62 2.59 -12.72 0.01
N LYS A 63 2.50 -13.22 1.24
CA LYS A 63 1.25 -13.74 1.82
C LYS A 63 0.70 -12.76 2.82
N ASP A 64 -0.63 -12.62 2.83
CA ASP A 64 -1.31 -11.89 3.89
C ASP A 64 -1.35 -12.73 5.19
N SER A 65 -1.94 -12.18 6.25
CA SER A 65 -2.08 -12.89 7.53
C SER A 65 -3.04 -14.09 7.48
N SER A 66 -3.86 -14.20 6.43
CA SER A 66 -4.76 -15.34 6.19
C SER A 66 -4.13 -16.43 5.32
N GLY A 67 -2.97 -16.15 4.71
CA GLY A 67 -2.24 -17.04 3.80
C GLY A 67 -2.59 -16.85 2.32
N ALA A 68 -3.39 -15.84 1.96
CA ALA A 68 -3.71 -15.49 0.59
C ALA A 68 -2.51 -14.85 -0.11
N GLU A 69 -2.26 -15.25 -1.36
CA GLU A 69 -1.18 -14.70 -2.18
C GLU A 69 -1.52 -13.26 -2.58
N GLN A 70 -0.55 -12.36 -2.39
CA GLN A 70 -0.65 -10.95 -2.72
C GLN A 70 0.61 -10.48 -3.44
N LEU A 71 0.43 -9.51 -4.33
CA LEU A 71 1.51 -8.83 -5.03
C LEU A 71 1.76 -7.48 -4.36
N CYS A 72 2.93 -7.29 -3.77
CA CYS A 72 3.42 -5.99 -3.34
C CYS A 72 3.92 -5.22 -4.57
N LEU A 73 3.25 -4.12 -4.92
CA LEU A 73 3.58 -3.31 -6.08
C LEU A 73 4.25 -1.99 -5.66
N CYS A 74 5.47 -1.78 -6.15
CA CYS A 74 6.24 -0.55 -5.99
C CYS A 74 6.68 -0.01 -7.35
N LEU A 75 6.79 1.31 -7.46
CA LEU A 75 7.26 1.99 -8.67
C LEU A 75 8.54 2.75 -8.37
N ARG A 76 9.56 2.52 -9.19
CA ARG A 76 10.84 3.24 -9.10
C ARG A 76 11.03 4.09 -10.35
N PHE A 77 11.19 5.39 -10.17
CA PHE A 77 11.33 6.33 -11.28
C PHE A 77 12.28 7.49 -10.96
N VAL A 78 12.75 8.17 -12.00
CA VAL A 78 13.61 9.35 -11.85
C VAL A 78 12.77 10.62 -11.99
N GLU A 79 12.75 11.43 -10.94
CA GLU A 79 12.14 12.76 -10.92
C GLU A 79 13.17 13.77 -10.45
N ASN A 80 13.38 14.85 -11.21
CA ASN A 80 14.35 15.90 -10.88
C ASN A 80 15.77 15.37 -10.59
N SER A 81 16.21 14.37 -11.36
CA SER A 81 17.50 13.66 -11.18
C SER A 81 17.65 12.89 -9.87
N ILE A 82 16.55 12.69 -9.13
CA ILE A 82 16.50 11.88 -7.91
C ILE A 82 15.72 10.61 -8.22
N VAL A 83 16.25 9.47 -7.78
CA VAL A 83 15.53 8.20 -7.81
C VAL A 83 14.48 8.22 -6.69
N ARG A 84 13.21 8.08 -7.07
CA ARG A 84 12.10 7.90 -6.14
C ARG A 84 11.58 6.48 -6.23
N GLU A 85 11.14 5.96 -5.08
CA GLU A 85 10.49 4.67 -4.96
C GLU A 85 9.20 4.88 -4.16
N GLU A 86 8.08 4.46 -4.75
CA GLU A 86 6.76 4.68 -4.19
C GLU A 86 6.02 3.34 -4.11
N PHE A 87 5.52 3.01 -2.92
CA PHE A 87 4.60 1.90 -2.73
C PHE A 87 3.22 2.26 -3.28
N ILE A 88 2.61 1.34 -4.04
CA ILE A 88 1.33 1.59 -4.71
C ILE A 88 0.20 0.79 -4.05
N ALA A 89 0.37 -0.52 -3.94
CA ALA A 89 -0.68 -1.39 -3.42
C ALA A 89 -0.17 -2.79 -3.09
N TYR A 90 -0.92 -3.46 -2.22
CA TYR A 90 -1.01 -4.92 -2.23
C TYR A 90 -2.20 -5.32 -3.11
N LEU A 91 -1.98 -6.22 -4.06
CA LEU A 91 -3.00 -6.74 -4.96
C LEU A 91 -3.22 -8.21 -4.65
N GLU A 92 -4.45 -8.62 -4.34
CA GLU A 92 -4.78 -10.03 -4.18
C GLU A 92 -4.61 -10.77 -5.51
N MET A 93 -3.84 -11.86 -5.51
CA MET A 93 -3.53 -12.61 -6.73
C MET A 93 -4.45 -13.82 -6.86
N ILE A 94 -5.45 -13.70 -7.74
CA ILE A 94 -6.34 -14.81 -8.10
C ILE A 94 -5.70 -15.68 -9.21
N ASP A 95 -4.98 -15.04 -10.13
CA ASP A 95 -4.26 -15.70 -11.22
C ASP A 95 -2.76 -15.41 -11.11
N LEU A 96 -2.01 -16.45 -10.74
CA LEU A 96 -0.55 -16.43 -10.53
C LEU A 96 0.24 -16.65 -11.83
N SER A 97 -0.44 -16.79 -12.98
CA SER A 97 0.25 -16.84 -14.26
C SER A 97 0.92 -15.50 -14.58
N GLY A 98 2.00 -15.53 -15.36
CA GLY A 98 2.68 -14.30 -15.80
C GLY A 98 1.74 -13.34 -16.55
N GLY A 99 0.72 -13.86 -17.25
CA GLY A 99 -0.30 -13.07 -17.91
C GLY A 99 -1.26 -12.40 -16.93
N GLY A 100 -1.73 -13.12 -15.90
CA GLY A 100 -2.58 -12.59 -14.84
C GLY A 100 -1.90 -11.46 -14.07
N ILE A 101 -0.64 -11.68 -13.67
CA ILE A 101 0.19 -10.69 -12.98
C ILE A 101 0.40 -9.45 -13.85
N ALA A 102 0.80 -9.62 -15.12
CA ALA A 102 1.00 -8.49 -16.03
C ALA A 102 -0.27 -7.65 -16.22
N LYS A 103 -1.43 -8.31 -16.33
CA LYS A 103 -2.73 -7.63 -16.43
C LYS A 103 -3.05 -6.81 -15.18
N MET A 104 -2.89 -7.38 -13.99
CA MET A 104 -3.14 -6.67 -12.72
C MET A 104 -2.24 -5.44 -12.55
N ILE A 105 -0.96 -5.56 -12.90
CA ILE A 105 -0.01 -4.45 -12.87
C ILE A 105 -0.46 -3.32 -13.82
N LEU A 106 -0.86 -3.67 -15.05
CA LEU A 106 -1.32 -2.70 -16.05
C LEU A 106 -2.59 -1.97 -15.59
N GLU A 107 -3.58 -2.70 -15.08
CA GLU A 107 -4.83 -2.12 -14.58
C GLU A 107 -4.62 -1.19 -13.38
N LYS A 108 -3.57 -1.41 -12.59
CA LYS A 108 -3.29 -0.57 -11.42
C LYS A 108 -2.50 0.70 -11.74
N ILE A 109 -1.66 0.68 -12.77
CA ILE A 109 -0.75 1.78 -13.11
C ILE A 109 -1.30 2.67 -14.25
N THR A 110 -2.26 2.17 -15.04
CA THR A 110 -2.82 2.87 -16.22
C THR A 110 -4.17 3.50 -15.90
#